data_AF-A0A3A0BSQ9-F1
#
_entry.id   AF-A0A3A0BSQ9-F1
#
_cell.length_a   1.000
_cell.length_b   1.000
_cell.length_c   1.000
_cell.angle_alpha   90.00
_cell.angle_beta   90.00
_cell.angle_gamma   90.00
#
_symmetry.space_group_name_H-M   'P 1'
#
loop_
_entity.id
_entity.type
_entity.pdbx_description
1 polymer ?
#
loop_
_entity_poly.entity_id
_entity_poly.type
_entity_poly.pdbx_seq_one_letter_code
_entity_poly.pdbx_strand_id
1 'polypeptide(L)'
;MPLDHAITTILSHPGTLAFPSNRAALQAAAVTTVRRATGHLIVYGDHGRRLLATDPGGHPLHECEWGTEGSNLRLTRARVQLDWGAWVGLVPGGLVNEMGLDLSRKPGWQRLRADDLRGMAAQALEVPLDEIRFFYSDQDMTINVKGTATIRHRKDAIFFLPGGTFDEARFMACMGAMHWEAIDFLPVVELFLSLLPGTGSALFELIRGLYDDQNQGTTSPRILRYRGIPTYPSEAAYRLFSQFFAPQLTGGGNPFPLFMDPPRSHMVTWTPVADPPRRYMEPSHHLCVTIQGRRMLKATCWDDAAGLSYHPLDRAGLAPCRRGLAIEGEQVLLTDGNAVKPIPLQAGWGPVTEPAPSEPAPSFMNWQELFSVAPPSVSPSEAFGAVLLYPEDEQEIGELPTQPFVADYLQDLIEQDRTLAVRVARAGRQLIRGFDAAVTACLPSDRPRACTVLYRHPAFAQRQAQALWNLWARAQRLDWLAQVRMKPCDEGTGQGAAERYDLAHDWIPFAHYEQPEALTADLRSLADVLSSGATAFLVGPRSVPDFSRAVGLVVQAITPVADLPTFRMHQSVLPRARLKPGVILYQLTLP
;
A
#
# COMPACT_ATOMS: atom_id res chain seq x y z
N MET A 1 -28.58 -28.99 14.38
CA MET A 1 -29.23 -29.41 13.11
C MET A 1 -28.14 -29.65 12.08
N PRO A 2 -28.27 -30.65 11.19
CA PRO A 2 -27.36 -30.80 10.07
C PRO A 2 -27.41 -29.55 9.16
N LEU A 3 -26.26 -29.15 8.62
CA LEU A 3 -26.17 -28.04 7.67
C LEU A 3 -26.94 -28.40 6.38
N ASP A 4 -27.60 -27.41 5.79
CA ASP A 4 -28.22 -27.55 4.48
C ASP A 4 -27.19 -28.00 3.43
N HIS A 5 -27.62 -28.81 2.46
CA HIS A 5 -26.77 -29.31 1.37
C HIS A 5 -26.13 -28.15 0.60
N ALA A 6 -26.89 -27.09 0.32
CA ALA A 6 -26.38 -25.90 -0.37
C ALA A 6 -25.25 -25.20 0.41
N ILE A 7 -25.35 -25.18 1.75
CA ILE A 7 -24.31 -24.61 2.62
C ILE A 7 -23.08 -25.53 2.63
N THR A 8 -23.29 -26.84 2.69
CA THR A 8 -22.20 -27.83 2.65
C THR A 8 -21.38 -27.70 1.36
N THR A 9 -22.04 -27.51 0.22
CA THR A 9 -21.37 -27.27 -1.07
C THR A 9 -20.51 -26.01 -1.04
N ILE A 10 -21.03 -24.89 -0.53
CA ILE A 10 -20.27 -23.64 -0.37
C ILE A 10 -19.03 -23.88 0.50
N LEU A 11 -19.19 -24.54 1.64
CA LEU A 11 -18.10 -24.77 2.59
C LEU A 11 -17.05 -25.79 2.08
N SER A 12 -17.40 -26.59 1.08
CA SER A 12 -16.47 -27.49 0.40
C SER A 12 -15.63 -26.84 -0.71
N HIS A 13 -15.86 -25.55 -1.02
CA HIS A 13 -15.09 -24.87 -2.07
C HIS A 13 -13.59 -24.84 -1.74
N PRO A 14 -12.71 -25.04 -2.74
CA PRO A 14 -11.27 -24.90 -2.56
C PRO A 14 -10.90 -23.53 -1.97
N GLY A 15 -9.99 -23.53 -1.00
CA GLY A 15 -9.56 -22.31 -0.33
C GLY A 15 -10.50 -21.84 0.79
N THR A 16 -11.67 -22.45 0.97
CA THR A 16 -12.54 -22.21 2.12
C THR A 16 -12.00 -22.94 3.36
N LEU A 17 -11.99 -22.24 4.51
CA LEU A 17 -11.52 -22.75 5.81
C LEU A 17 -10.09 -23.31 5.78
N ALA A 18 -9.08 -22.46 5.58
CA ALA A 18 -7.68 -22.89 5.64
C ALA A 18 -7.18 -23.05 7.08
N PHE A 19 -7.79 -22.39 8.06
CA PHE A 19 -7.37 -22.55 9.46
C PHE A 19 -7.81 -23.93 9.99
N PRO A 20 -6.88 -24.74 10.54
CA PRO A 20 -7.20 -26.08 11.04
C PRO A 20 -8.29 -26.08 12.13
N SER A 21 -8.27 -25.08 13.02
CA SER A 21 -9.27 -24.88 14.08
C SER A 21 -10.68 -24.72 13.52
N ASN A 22 -10.84 -23.92 12.47
CA ASN A 22 -12.12 -23.68 11.82
C ASN A 22 -12.65 -24.93 11.09
N ARG A 23 -11.77 -25.71 10.45
CA ARG A 23 -12.15 -27.01 9.86
C ARG A 23 -12.63 -27.99 10.93
N ALA A 24 -11.93 -28.06 12.06
CA ALA A 24 -12.33 -28.90 13.17
C ALA A 24 -13.71 -28.48 13.73
N ALA A 25 -13.96 -27.18 13.89
CA ALA A 25 -15.26 -26.66 14.32
C ALA A 25 -16.39 -27.05 13.35
N LEU A 26 -16.16 -26.93 12.05
CA LEU A 26 -17.13 -27.37 11.04
C LEU A 26 -17.40 -28.88 11.11
N GLN A 27 -16.35 -29.70 11.20
CA GLN A 27 -16.47 -31.17 11.30
C GLN A 27 -17.22 -31.60 12.56
N ALA A 28 -17.04 -30.88 13.67
CA ALA A 28 -17.75 -31.10 14.92
C ALA A 28 -19.20 -30.55 14.91
N ALA A 29 -19.66 -29.94 13.82
CA ALA A 29 -20.92 -29.20 13.72
C ALA A 29 -21.07 -28.10 14.81
N ALA A 30 -19.95 -27.55 15.28
CA ALA A 30 -19.87 -26.48 16.26
C ALA A 30 -19.94 -25.09 15.61
N VAL A 31 -20.73 -24.96 14.55
CA VAL A 31 -20.86 -23.72 13.77
C VAL A 31 -22.33 -23.37 13.54
N THR A 32 -22.60 -22.08 13.44
CA THR A 32 -23.89 -21.55 12.98
C THR A 32 -23.68 -20.74 11.71
N THR A 33 -24.72 -20.62 10.90
CA THR A 33 -24.62 -19.93 9.61
C THR A 33 -25.77 -18.93 9.44
N VAL A 34 -25.48 -17.81 8.79
CA VAL A 34 -26.44 -16.75 8.48
C VAL A 34 -26.27 -16.36 7.02
N ARG A 35 -27.34 -16.49 6.24
CA ARG A 35 -27.40 -15.95 4.87
C ARG A 35 -28.00 -14.55 4.91
N ARG A 36 -27.27 -13.56 4.41
CA ARG A 36 -27.74 -12.17 4.29
C ARG A 36 -28.72 -12.04 3.13
N ALA A 37 -29.51 -10.96 3.12
CA ALA A 37 -30.44 -10.67 2.02
C ALA A 37 -29.75 -10.57 0.65
N THR A 38 -28.46 -10.24 0.64
CA THR A 38 -27.59 -10.15 -0.54
C THR A 38 -27.02 -11.51 -0.98
N GLY A 39 -27.50 -12.62 -0.40
CA GLY A 39 -27.05 -13.98 -0.68
C GLY A 39 -25.74 -14.40 0.00
N HIS A 40 -24.97 -13.43 0.53
CA HIS A 40 -23.70 -13.69 1.20
C HIS A 40 -23.89 -14.59 2.44
N LEU A 41 -22.95 -15.49 2.67
CA LEU A 41 -22.99 -16.44 3.79
C LEU A 41 -21.95 -16.05 4.84
N ILE A 42 -22.38 -15.97 6.10
CA ILE A 42 -21.51 -15.80 7.26
C ILE A 42 -21.56 -17.07 8.11
N VAL A 43 -20.40 -17.57 8.51
CA VAL A 43 -20.26 -18.71 9.43
C VAL A 43 -19.71 -18.21 10.75
N TYR A 44 -20.34 -18.61 11.86
CA TYR A 44 -19.90 -18.31 13.22
C TYR A 44 -19.53 -19.58 13.96
N GLY A 45 -18.53 -19.51 14.83
CA GLY A 45 -18.19 -20.57 15.77
C GLY A 45 -19.19 -20.64 16.92
N ASP A 46 -19.03 -21.65 17.78
CA ASP A 46 -19.77 -21.83 19.03
C ASP A 46 -19.63 -20.65 20.00
N HIS A 47 -18.48 -19.98 19.97
CA HIS A 47 -18.19 -18.73 20.69
C HIS A 47 -18.90 -17.50 20.10
N GLY A 48 -19.73 -17.67 19.06
CA GLY A 48 -20.52 -16.59 18.46
C GLY A 48 -19.71 -15.55 17.70
N ARG A 49 -18.44 -15.83 17.36
CA ARG A 49 -17.64 -14.95 16.48
C ARG A 49 -17.56 -15.53 15.08
N ARG A 50 -17.48 -14.63 14.10
CA ARG A 50 -17.36 -14.96 12.69
C ARG A 50 -16.08 -15.74 12.42
N LEU A 51 -16.20 -16.88 11.75
CA LEU A 51 -15.08 -17.67 11.25
C LEU A 51 -14.84 -17.42 9.76
N LEU A 52 -15.90 -17.23 8.98
CA LEU A 52 -15.84 -17.12 7.52
C LEU A 52 -16.95 -16.20 6.99
N ALA A 53 -16.64 -15.45 5.95
CA ALA A 53 -17.63 -14.83 5.07
C ALA A 53 -17.37 -15.23 3.62
N THR A 54 -18.43 -15.51 2.86
CA THR A 54 -18.37 -15.80 1.43
C THR A 54 -19.32 -14.92 0.64
N ASP A 55 -19.03 -14.77 -0.65
CA ASP A 55 -20.00 -14.27 -1.62
C ASP A 55 -21.15 -15.31 -1.81
N PRO A 56 -22.22 -14.98 -2.57
CA PRO A 56 -23.33 -15.90 -2.80
C PRO A 56 -22.95 -17.20 -3.54
N GLY A 57 -21.86 -17.19 -4.32
CA GLY A 57 -21.33 -18.35 -5.03
C GLY A 57 -20.51 -19.28 -4.14
N GLY A 58 -20.15 -18.83 -2.94
CA GLY A 58 -19.34 -19.59 -1.99
C GLY A 58 -17.84 -19.29 -2.06
N HIS A 59 -17.44 -18.26 -2.78
CA HIS A 59 -16.05 -17.81 -2.80
C HIS A 59 -15.71 -17.09 -1.49
N PRO A 60 -14.64 -17.48 -0.79
CA PRO A 60 -14.32 -16.94 0.52
C PRO A 60 -13.81 -15.50 0.42
N LEU A 61 -14.46 -14.56 1.10
CA LEU A 61 -14.05 -13.16 1.16
C LEU A 61 -13.04 -12.92 2.28
N HIS A 62 -13.28 -13.52 3.45
CA HIS A 62 -12.35 -13.52 4.57
C HIS A 62 -12.60 -14.66 5.54
N GLU A 63 -11.56 -15.04 6.27
CA GLU A 63 -11.57 -16.06 7.31
C GLU A 63 -10.86 -15.54 8.57
N CYS A 64 -11.40 -15.84 9.75
CA CYS A 64 -10.88 -15.44 11.06
C CYS A 64 -10.60 -16.69 11.91
N GLU A 65 -9.46 -16.72 12.59
CA GLU A 65 -9.14 -17.70 13.63
C GLU A 65 -9.17 -17.01 14.99
N TRP A 66 -9.99 -17.54 15.90
CA TRP A 66 -10.11 -17.06 17.27
C TRP A 66 -9.42 -18.03 18.22
N GLY A 67 -8.71 -17.49 19.20
CA GLY A 67 -8.06 -18.22 20.28
C GLY A 67 -8.47 -17.68 21.65
N THR A 68 -8.05 -18.36 22.70
CA THR A 68 -8.25 -17.91 24.09
C THR A 68 -6.93 -17.49 24.71
N GLU A 69 -6.90 -16.29 25.28
CA GLU A 69 -5.81 -15.81 26.14
C GLU A 69 -6.37 -15.67 27.56
N GLY A 70 -6.11 -16.68 28.40
CA GLY A 70 -6.80 -16.83 29.67
C GLY A 70 -8.30 -17.09 29.47
N SER A 71 -9.15 -16.22 30.03
CA SER A 71 -10.60 -16.27 29.86
C SER A 71 -11.12 -15.46 28.67
N ASN A 72 -10.27 -14.69 28.00
CA ASN A 72 -10.69 -13.76 26.96
C ASN A 72 -10.50 -14.39 25.58
N LEU A 73 -11.58 -14.42 24.79
CA LEU A 73 -11.51 -14.77 23.38
C LEU A 73 -10.83 -13.64 22.61
N ARG A 74 -9.87 -13.96 21.74
CA ARG A 74 -9.15 -13.00 20.92
C ARG A 74 -8.99 -13.44 19.48
N LEU A 75 -8.92 -12.47 18.56
CA LEU A 75 -8.56 -12.76 17.18
C LEU A 75 -7.07 -13.11 17.14
N THR A 76 -6.73 -14.33 16.72
CA THR A 76 -5.34 -14.78 16.62
C THR A 76 -4.73 -14.37 15.29
N ARG A 77 -5.51 -14.52 14.21
CA ARG A 77 -5.16 -14.08 12.86
C ARG A 77 -6.40 -14.10 11.97
N ALA A 78 -6.35 -13.36 10.87
CA ALA A 78 -7.35 -13.41 9.82
C ALA A 78 -6.66 -13.42 8.46
N ARG A 79 -7.40 -13.81 7.43
CA ARG A 79 -6.98 -13.64 6.04
C ARG A 79 -8.14 -13.13 5.19
N VAL A 80 -7.84 -12.25 4.26
CA VAL A 80 -8.81 -11.65 3.34
C VAL A 80 -8.39 -11.96 1.90
N GLN A 81 -9.34 -12.34 1.06
CA GLN A 81 -9.10 -12.54 -0.37
C GLN A 81 -9.24 -11.21 -1.08
N LEU A 82 -8.34 -10.90 -2.01
CA LEU A 82 -8.39 -9.71 -2.87
C LEU A 82 -9.24 -9.97 -4.11
N ASP A 83 -9.63 -8.89 -4.79
CA ASP A 83 -10.51 -8.93 -5.98
C ASP A 83 -9.89 -9.70 -7.16
N TRP A 84 -8.59 -9.98 -7.08
CA TRP A 84 -7.82 -10.73 -8.07
C TRP A 84 -7.31 -12.08 -7.56
N GLY A 85 -7.88 -12.58 -6.46
CA GLY A 85 -7.67 -13.94 -5.97
C GLY A 85 -6.51 -14.12 -4.99
N ALA A 86 -5.58 -13.16 -4.90
CA ALA A 86 -4.52 -13.20 -3.90
C ALA A 86 -5.04 -13.08 -2.47
N TRP A 87 -4.25 -13.54 -1.52
CA TRP A 87 -4.59 -13.52 -0.09
C TRP A 87 -3.68 -12.59 0.69
N VAL A 88 -4.29 -11.85 1.61
CA VAL A 88 -3.60 -11.02 2.59
C VAL A 88 -3.93 -11.52 3.99
N GLY A 89 -2.90 -11.73 4.80
CA GLY A 89 -2.99 -12.11 6.20
C GLY A 89 -2.92 -10.90 7.12
N LEU A 90 -3.57 -11.03 8.26
CA LEU A 90 -3.55 -10.09 9.36
C LEU A 90 -3.22 -10.85 10.64
N VAL A 91 -2.24 -10.37 11.40
CA VAL A 91 -1.89 -10.90 12.73
C VAL A 91 -2.03 -9.77 13.76
N PRO A 92 -3.07 -9.82 14.61
CA PRO A 92 -3.23 -8.88 15.70
C PRO A 92 -2.01 -8.85 16.63
N GLY A 93 -1.47 -7.66 16.90
CA GLY A 93 -0.25 -7.50 17.69
C GLY A 93 0.98 -8.25 17.14
N GLY A 94 0.98 -8.61 15.85
CA GLY A 94 2.06 -9.38 15.22
C GLY A 94 3.40 -8.65 15.14
N LEU A 95 3.40 -7.33 15.33
CA LEU A 95 4.61 -6.52 15.41
C LEU A 95 4.68 -5.81 16.77
N VAL A 96 5.76 -6.05 17.53
CA VAL A 96 6.02 -5.40 18.81
C VAL A 96 7.39 -4.75 18.78
N ASN A 97 7.40 -3.42 18.71
CA ASN A 97 8.64 -2.65 18.77
C ASN A 97 8.92 -2.27 20.23
N GLU A 98 10.08 -2.70 20.74
CA GLU A 98 10.52 -2.36 22.09
C GLU A 98 11.56 -1.23 22.06
N MET A 99 11.34 -0.21 22.87
CA MET A 99 12.27 0.90 23.08
C MET A 99 12.67 0.97 24.56
N GLY A 100 13.96 1.15 24.82
CA GLY A 100 14.52 1.35 26.16
C GLY A 100 14.91 2.81 26.41
N LEU A 101 14.52 3.38 27.54
CA LEU A 101 14.95 4.70 28.00
C LEU A 101 15.59 4.59 29.38
N ASP A 102 16.82 5.08 29.53
CA ASP A 102 17.50 5.15 30.83
C ASP A 102 17.01 6.36 31.64
N LEU A 103 16.24 6.08 32.69
CA LEU A 103 15.72 7.07 33.64
C LEU A 103 16.53 7.12 34.94
N SER A 104 17.58 6.29 35.09
CA SER A 104 18.34 6.17 36.34
C SER A 104 18.93 7.50 36.84
N ARG A 105 19.16 8.44 35.92
CA ARG A 105 19.69 9.80 36.18
C ARG A 105 18.61 10.85 36.44
N LYS A 106 17.33 10.54 36.25
CA LYS A 106 16.21 11.48 36.48
C LYS A 106 15.86 11.52 37.97
N PRO A 107 15.88 12.68 38.64
CA PRO A 107 15.50 12.77 40.05
C PRO A 107 14.10 12.19 40.30
N GLY A 108 14.00 11.31 41.31
CA GLY A 108 12.72 10.70 41.69
C GLY A 108 12.18 9.64 40.72
N TRP A 109 13.00 9.12 39.79
CA TRP A 109 12.57 8.12 38.80
C TRP A 109 11.93 6.88 39.44
N GLN A 110 12.33 6.51 40.65
CA GLN A 110 11.77 5.35 41.38
C GLN A 110 10.27 5.51 41.70
N ARG A 111 9.73 6.72 41.63
CA ARG A 111 8.32 7.02 41.87
C ARG A 111 7.49 7.10 40.59
N LEU A 112 8.14 7.08 39.42
CA LEU A 112 7.44 7.15 38.14
C LEU A 112 6.64 5.88 37.90
N ARG A 113 5.46 6.05 37.32
CA ARG A 113 4.54 4.99 36.91
C ARG A 113 4.36 5.01 35.40
N ALA A 114 3.65 4.01 34.88
CA ALA A 114 3.29 3.94 33.45
C ALA A 114 2.63 5.24 32.96
N ASP A 115 1.74 5.83 33.76
CA ASP A 115 1.03 7.05 33.36
C ASP A 115 1.93 8.30 33.30
N ASP A 116 3.00 8.35 34.10
CA ASP A 116 4.03 9.40 33.97
C ASP A 116 4.79 9.25 32.64
N LEU A 117 5.11 8.01 32.25
CA LEU A 117 5.72 7.72 30.94
C LEU A 117 4.78 8.10 29.79
N ARG A 118 3.48 7.83 29.93
CA ARG A 118 2.48 8.29 28.95
C ARG A 118 2.41 9.80 28.86
N GLY A 119 2.46 10.51 29.98
CA GLY A 119 2.53 11.97 30.03
C GLY A 119 3.76 12.52 29.29
N MET A 120 4.92 11.89 29.50
CA MET A 120 6.16 12.24 28.78
C MET A 120 6.04 11.97 27.27
N ALA A 121 5.45 10.84 26.86
CA ALA A 121 5.20 10.52 25.46
C ALA A 121 4.20 11.49 24.80
N ALA A 122 3.11 11.83 25.51
CA ALA A 122 2.11 12.79 25.05
C ALA A 122 2.73 14.16 24.78
N GLN A 123 3.60 14.62 25.68
CA GLN A 123 4.34 15.87 25.50
C GLN A 123 5.33 15.80 24.33
N ALA A 124 6.07 14.70 24.19
CA ALA A 124 7.08 14.54 23.14
C ALA A 124 6.47 14.41 21.73
N LEU A 125 5.28 13.81 21.63
CA LEU A 125 4.57 13.58 20.37
C LEU A 125 3.52 14.65 20.07
N GLU A 126 3.34 15.63 20.96
CA GLU A 126 2.35 16.69 20.86
C GLU A 126 0.91 16.15 20.65
N VAL A 127 0.58 15.03 21.29
CA VAL A 127 -0.74 14.39 21.23
C VAL A 127 -1.41 14.37 22.61
N PRO A 128 -2.75 14.40 22.70
CA PRO A 128 -3.44 14.30 23.98
C PRO A 128 -3.05 13.03 24.76
N LEU A 129 -2.93 13.15 26.08
CA LEU A 129 -2.61 12.02 26.96
C LEU A 129 -3.59 10.85 26.81
N ASP A 130 -4.87 11.13 26.56
CA ASP A 130 -5.88 10.10 26.36
C ASP A 130 -5.67 9.31 25.07
N GLU A 131 -5.06 9.89 24.03
CA GLU A 131 -4.64 9.15 22.83
C GLU A 131 -3.49 8.20 23.17
N ILE A 132 -2.51 8.63 23.97
CA ILE A 132 -1.42 7.74 24.42
C ILE A 132 -1.98 6.60 25.29
N ARG A 133 -2.88 6.90 26.22
CA ARG A 133 -3.53 5.87 27.07
C ARG A 133 -4.33 4.87 26.25
N PHE A 134 -4.90 5.29 25.13
CA PHE A 134 -5.65 4.42 24.22
C PHE A 134 -4.77 3.32 23.62
N PHE A 135 -3.55 3.65 23.20
CA PHE A 135 -2.66 2.70 22.52
C PHE A 135 -1.66 1.98 23.43
N TYR A 136 -1.37 2.50 24.62
CA TYR A 136 -0.36 1.93 25.53
C TYR A 136 -0.98 1.53 26.86
N SER A 137 -1.11 0.22 27.11
CA SER A 137 -1.52 -0.33 28.41
C SER A 137 -0.40 -0.23 29.45
N ASP A 138 -0.69 -0.57 30.71
CA ASP A 138 0.33 -0.57 31.77
C ASP A 138 1.44 -1.61 31.51
N GLN A 139 1.14 -2.67 30.76
CA GLN A 139 2.13 -3.69 30.37
C GLN A 139 3.05 -3.21 29.25
N ASP A 140 2.62 -2.19 28.51
CA ASP A 140 3.37 -1.61 27.41
C ASP A 140 4.35 -0.53 27.87
N MET A 141 4.23 -0.05 29.12
CA MET A 141 5.14 0.95 29.69
C MET A 141 5.60 0.55 31.10
N THR A 142 6.72 -0.18 31.18
CA THR A 142 7.25 -0.70 32.45
C THR A 142 8.58 -0.07 32.82
N ILE A 143 8.85 0.15 34.12
CA ILE A 143 10.14 0.62 34.61
C ILE A 143 10.76 -0.49 35.46
N ASN A 144 11.97 -0.91 35.10
CA ASN A 144 12.68 -1.94 35.85
C ASN A 144 13.42 -1.38 37.07
N VAL A 145 13.93 -2.27 37.93
CA VAL A 145 14.66 -1.90 39.15
C VAL A 145 15.98 -1.14 38.91
N LYS A 146 16.48 -1.13 37.67
CA LYS A 146 17.68 -0.38 37.26
C LYS A 146 17.36 1.02 36.73
N GLY A 147 16.08 1.39 36.68
CA GLY A 147 15.63 2.66 36.12
C GLY A 147 15.56 2.68 34.61
N THR A 148 15.54 1.52 33.94
CA THR A 148 15.25 1.46 32.50
C THR A 148 13.74 1.37 32.31
N ALA A 149 13.17 2.35 31.62
CA ALA A 149 11.82 2.26 31.09
C ALA A 149 11.82 1.47 29.78
N THR A 150 10.90 0.54 29.65
CA THR A 150 10.62 -0.24 28.43
C THR A 150 9.26 0.19 27.90
N ILE A 151 9.24 0.67 26.67
CA ILE A 151 8.03 1.04 25.93
C ILE A 151 7.82 0.01 24.83
N ARG A 152 6.66 -0.65 24.81
CA ARG A 152 6.27 -1.61 23.79
C ARG A 152 5.21 -0.99 22.91
N HIS A 153 5.50 -0.80 21.63
CA HIS A 153 4.52 -0.36 20.66
C HIS A 153 4.02 -1.58 19.89
N ARG A 154 2.75 -1.96 20.13
CA ARG A 154 2.09 -3.07 19.45
C ARG A 154 1.37 -2.58 18.21
N LYS A 155 1.52 -3.33 17.12
CA LYS A 155 0.86 -3.07 15.84
C LYS A 155 0.33 -4.38 15.26
N ASP A 156 -0.76 -4.28 14.52
CA ASP A 156 -1.27 -5.40 13.74
C ASP A 156 -0.46 -5.50 12.46
N ALA A 157 0.07 -6.68 12.17
CA ALA A 157 0.93 -6.93 11.02
C ALA A 157 0.12 -7.47 9.85
N ILE A 158 0.42 -6.97 8.64
CA ILE A 158 -0.27 -7.30 7.39
C ILE A 158 0.73 -8.01 6.47
N PHE A 159 0.33 -9.17 5.96
CA PHE A 159 1.20 -10.06 5.19
C PHE A 159 0.60 -10.40 3.83
N PHE A 160 1.43 -10.54 2.80
CA PHE A 160 1.06 -11.24 1.58
C PHE A 160 1.17 -12.75 1.84
N LEU A 161 0.16 -13.50 1.40
CA LEU A 161 0.10 -14.96 1.55
C LEU A 161 0.09 -15.64 0.16
N PRO A 162 1.27 -15.93 -0.45
CA PRO A 162 1.33 -16.54 -1.78
C PRO A 162 0.51 -17.83 -1.91
N GLY A 163 0.56 -18.71 -0.91
CA GLY A 163 -0.22 -19.96 -0.86
C GLY A 163 -1.59 -19.83 -0.20
N GLY A 164 -2.02 -18.62 0.18
CA GLY A 164 -3.24 -18.40 0.94
C GLY A 164 -3.17 -18.77 2.42
N THR A 165 -2.02 -19.24 2.90
CA THR A 165 -1.73 -19.59 4.30
C THR A 165 -0.57 -18.76 4.83
N PHE A 166 -0.34 -18.83 6.15
CA PHE A 166 0.75 -18.10 6.82
C PHE A 166 2.12 -18.77 6.71
N ASP A 167 2.23 -19.91 6.01
CA ASP A 167 3.47 -20.70 5.96
C ASP A 167 4.60 -19.97 5.21
N GLU A 168 4.23 -19.16 4.21
CA GLU A 168 5.15 -18.36 3.39
C GLU A 168 4.81 -16.86 3.48
N ALA A 169 4.28 -16.43 4.63
CA ALA A 169 3.85 -15.05 4.84
C ALA A 169 5.01 -14.07 4.61
N ARG A 170 4.75 -13.00 3.85
CA ARG A 170 5.71 -11.93 3.59
C ARG A 170 5.17 -10.62 4.10
N PHE A 171 5.90 -9.96 5.00
CA PHE A 171 5.43 -8.71 5.61
C PHE A 171 5.28 -7.61 4.55
N MET A 172 4.14 -6.92 4.58
CA MET A 172 3.81 -5.80 3.69
C MET A 172 3.80 -4.49 4.47
N ALA A 173 2.97 -4.44 5.51
CA ALA A 173 2.58 -3.21 6.18
C ALA A 173 2.11 -3.53 7.61
N CYS A 174 1.87 -2.50 8.40
CA CYS A 174 1.25 -2.64 9.71
C CYS A 174 0.28 -1.50 9.98
N MET A 175 -0.52 -1.65 11.03
CA MET A 175 -1.48 -0.65 11.47
C MET A 175 -1.57 -0.63 12.99
N GLY A 176 -2.12 0.46 13.55
CA GLY A 176 -2.34 0.54 15.00
C GLY A 176 -3.14 -0.68 15.50
N ALA A 177 -2.70 -1.26 16.61
CA ALA A 177 -3.29 -2.49 17.14
C ALA A 177 -4.78 -2.29 17.46
N MET A 178 -5.65 -2.98 16.73
CA MET A 178 -7.08 -2.87 16.92
C MET A 178 -7.59 -3.77 18.05
N HIS A 179 -8.66 -3.33 18.70
CA HIS A 179 -9.47 -4.19 19.56
C HIS A 179 -10.40 -5.05 18.69
N TRP A 180 -9.88 -6.11 18.10
CA TRP A 180 -10.61 -6.96 17.14
C TRP A 180 -11.88 -7.60 17.73
N GLU A 181 -11.91 -7.80 19.05
CA GLU A 181 -13.05 -8.35 19.78
C GLU A 181 -14.18 -7.33 19.95
N ALA A 182 -13.87 -6.05 19.80
CA ALA A 182 -14.76 -4.91 20.02
C ALA A 182 -14.24 -3.65 19.29
N ILE A 183 -14.41 -3.60 17.96
CA ILE A 183 -13.93 -2.53 17.09
C ILE A 183 -14.39 -1.16 17.62
N ASP A 184 -13.45 -0.25 17.85
CA ASP A 184 -13.69 1.06 18.49
C ASP A 184 -12.99 2.25 17.82
N PHE A 185 -12.17 2.03 16.79
CA PHE A 185 -11.58 3.10 15.98
C PHE A 185 -11.33 2.67 14.52
N LEU A 186 -11.00 3.65 13.69
CA LEU A 186 -10.49 3.47 12.33
C LEU A 186 -8.96 3.62 12.34
N PRO A 187 -8.20 2.62 11.87
CA PRO A 187 -6.76 2.59 12.03
C PRO A 187 -6.01 3.43 10.98
N VAL A 188 -4.78 3.83 11.32
CA VAL A 188 -3.76 4.29 10.37
C VAL A 188 -3.00 3.08 9.85
N VAL A 189 -2.76 3.02 8.54
CA VAL A 189 -1.86 2.03 7.93
C VAL A 189 -0.52 2.69 7.65
N GLU A 190 0.56 2.03 8.08
CA GLU A 190 1.95 2.44 7.86
C GLU A 190 2.58 1.61 6.74
N LEU A 191 3.62 2.16 6.09
CA LEU A 191 4.25 1.56 4.89
C LEU A 191 3.24 1.33 3.74
N PHE A 192 2.40 2.33 3.46
CA PHE A 192 1.28 2.21 2.52
C PHE A 192 1.67 1.84 1.07
N LEU A 193 2.89 2.17 0.64
CA LEU A 193 3.40 1.82 -0.70
C LEU A 193 3.60 0.31 -0.91
N SER A 194 3.52 -0.48 0.16
CA SER A 194 3.68 -1.94 0.15
C SER A 194 2.40 -2.73 -0.09
N LEU A 195 1.25 -2.07 -0.18
CA LEU A 195 -0.04 -2.77 -0.25
C LEU A 195 -0.36 -3.28 -1.66
N LEU A 196 -0.84 -4.52 -1.71
CA LEU A 196 -1.42 -5.11 -2.92
C LEU A 196 -2.70 -4.36 -3.29
N PRO A 197 -2.99 -4.19 -4.59
CA PRO A 197 -4.23 -3.57 -5.03
C PRO A 197 -5.45 -4.28 -4.44
N GLY A 198 -6.33 -3.51 -3.79
CA GLY A 198 -7.53 -4.02 -3.13
C GLY A 198 -7.39 -4.36 -1.64
N THR A 199 -6.17 -4.39 -1.07
CA THR A 199 -5.96 -4.73 0.35
C THR A 199 -6.76 -3.86 1.30
N GLY A 200 -6.76 -2.53 1.10
CA GLY A 200 -7.52 -1.60 1.94
C GLY A 200 -9.02 -1.90 1.95
N SER A 201 -9.62 -2.12 0.77
CA SER A 201 -11.05 -2.45 0.67
C SER A 201 -11.40 -3.80 1.30
N ALA A 202 -10.56 -4.83 1.10
CA ALA A 202 -10.80 -6.17 1.67
C ALA A 202 -10.63 -6.19 3.20
N LEU A 203 -9.64 -5.47 3.75
CA LEU A 203 -9.49 -5.32 5.19
C LEU A 203 -10.64 -4.51 5.80
N PHE A 204 -11.12 -3.46 5.13
CA PHE A 204 -12.27 -2.70 5.61
C PHE A 204 -13.58 -3.49 5.49
N GLU A 205 -13.72 -4.40 4.53
CA GLU A 205 -14.81 -5.37 4.47
C GLU A 205 -14.80 -6.29 5.71
N LEU A 206 -13.61 -6.75 6.14
CA LEU A 206 -13.45 -7.50 7.39
C LEU A 206 -13.80 -6.65 8.63
N ILE A 207 -13.20 -5.46 8.77
CA ILE A 207 -13.43 -4.55 9.91
C ILE A 207 -14.92 -4.22 10.02
N ARG A 208 -15.55 -3.84 8.90
CA ARG A 208 -16.97 -3.52 8.86
C ARG A 208 -17.83 -4.73 9.24
N GLY A 209 -17.47 -5.91 8.72
CA GLY A 209 -18.15 -7.16 9.02
C GLY A 209 -18.13 -7.48 10.52
N LEU A 210 -16.96 -7.44 11.14
CA LEU A 210 -16.81 -7.68 12.58
C LEU A 210 -17.52 -6.62 13.42
N TYR A 211 -17.43 -5.36 13.02
CA TYR A 211 -18.15 -4.25 13.67
C TYR A 211 -19.67 -4.49 13.66
N ASP A 212 -20.25 -4.89 12.53
CA ASP A 212 -21.68 -5.15 12.42
C ASP A 212 -22.11 -6.32 13.31
N ASP A 213 -21.31 -7.40 13.36
CA ASP A 213 -21.58 -8.56 14.22
C ASP A 213 -21.55 -8.16 15.71
N GLN A 214 -20.64 -7.26 16.10
CA GLN A 214 -20.48 -6.78 17.47
C GLN A 214 -21.56 -5.77 17.90
N ASN A 215 -22.22 -5.10 16.95
CA ASN A 215 -23.28 -4.13 17.21
C ASN A 215 -24.69 -4.68 16.89
N GLN A 216 -24.80 -5.96 16.53
CA GLN A 216 -26.07 -6.58 16.15
C GLN A 216 -27.12 -6.42 17.27
N GLY A 217 -28.31 -5.93 16.90
CA GLY A 217 -29.41 -5.69 17.85
C GLY A 217 -29.30 -4.40 18.66
N THR A 218 -28.25 -3.60 18.46
CA THR A 218 -28.08 -2.31 19.15
C THR A 218 -28.74 -1.19 18.37
N THR A 219 -29.54 -0.34 19.04
CA THR A 219 -30.22 0.80 18.42
C THR A 219 -29.32 2.01 18.16
N SER A 220 -28.17 2.08 18.82
CA SER A 220 -27.15 3.12 18.67
C SER A 220 -25.78 2.45 18.53
N PRO A 221 -25.36 2.12 17.30
CA PRO A 221 -24.10 1.44 17.07
C PRO A 221 -22.92 2.33 17.48
N ARG A 222 -21.82 1.72 17.92
CA ARG A 222 -20.67 2.44 18.49
C ARG A 222 -20.06 3.43 17.49
N ILE A 223 -19.93 4.69 17.88
CA ILE A 223 -19.26 5.71 17.04
C ILE A 223 -17.76 5.42 16.99
N LEU A 224 -17.19 5.46 15.79
CA LEU A 224 -15.74 5.32 15.57
C LEU A 224 -15.06 6.68 15.37
N ARG A 225 -13.76 6.72 15.64
CA ARG A 225 -12.87 7.85 15.33
C ARG A 225 -11.63 7.36 14.61
N TYR A 226 -11.03 8.21 13.78
CA TYR A 226 -9.72 7.94 13.20
C TYR A 226 -8.64 8.16 14.27
N ARG A 227 -7.83 7.14 14.55
CA ARG A 227 -6.81 7.19 15.61
C ARG A 227 -5.50 6.54 15.15
N GLY A 228 -4.38 7.12 15.59
CA GLY A 228 -3.03 6.59 15.43
C GLY A 228 -2.01 7.50 16.10
N ILE A 229 -0.80 6.99 16.34
CA ILE A 229 0.30 7.73 16.97
C ILE A 229 1.52 7.73 16.03
N PRO A 230 1.74 8.81 15.27
CA PRO A 230 0.81 9.92 14.99
C PRO A 230 -0.22 9.55 13.90
N THR A 231 -1.22 10.41 13.71
CA THR A 231 -2.19 10.27 12.60
C THR A 231 -1.63 10.83 11.29
N TYR A 232 -1.87 10.14 10.18
CA TYR A 232 -1.49 10.59 8.83
C TYR A 232 -2.72 10.60 7.90
N PRO A 233 -3.62 11.59 8.05
CA PRO A 233 -4.82 11.65 7.23
C PRO A 233 -4.44 11.87 5.76
N SER A 234 -5.18 11.19 4.87
CA SER A 234 -5.02 11.34 3.43
C SER A 234 -6.38 11.29 2.74
N GLU A 235 -6.48 11.90 1.57
CA GLU A 235 -7.70 11.82 0.78
C GLU A 235 -8.06 10.36 0.43
N ALA A 236 -7.06 9.52 0.16
CA ALA A 236 -7.25 8.10 -0.09
C ALA A 236 -7.89 7.38 1.12
N ALA A 237 -7.38 7.62 2.33
CA ALA A 237 -7.95 7.08 3.55
C ALA A 237 -9.39 7.59 3.78
N TYR A 238 -9.62 8.90 3.64
CA TYR A 238 -10.96 9.48 3.78
C TYR A 238 -11.97 8.85 2.81
N ARG A 239 -11.59 8.72 1.53
CA ARG A 239 -12.43 8.11 0.49
C ARG A 239 -12.72 6.64 0.79
N LEU A 240 -11.73 5.87 1.24
CA LEU A 240 -11.90 4.46 1.63
C LEU A 240 -12.86 4.35 2.82
N PHE A 241 -12.62 5.11 3.90
CA PHE A 241 -13.47 5.06 5.09
C PHE A 241 -14.91 5.45 4.78
N SER A 242 -15.09 6.48 3.95
CA SER A 242 -16.40 6.97 3.51
C SER A 242 -17.24 5.94 2.77
N GLN A 243 -16.62 4.88 2.21
CA GLN A 243 -17.37 3.78 1.61
C GLN A 243 -18.05 2.89 2.66
N PHE A 244 -17.45 2.73 3.84
CA PHE A 244 -17.93 1.82 4.89
C PHE A 244 -18.56 2.53 6.10
N PHE A 245 -18.17 3.78 6.34
CA PHE A 245 -18.64 4.61 7.44
C PHE A 245 -18.86 6.05 6.97
N ALA A 246 -19.98 6.66 7.35
CA ALA A 246 -20.28 8.06 7.07
C ALA A 246 -19.56 8.98 8.06
N PRO A 247 -18.74 9.94 7.60
CA PRO A 247 -18.11 10.93 8.46
C PRO A 247 -19.11 12.00 8.92
N GLN A 248 -18.99 12.41 10.18
CA GLN A 248 -19.86 13.38 10.84
C GLN A 248 -19.06 14.35 11.71
N LEU A 249 -19.56 15.58 11.83
CA LEU A 249 -19.08 16.60 12.76
C LEU A 249 -20.17 16.95 13.76
N THR A 250 -19.78 17.20 15.01
CA THR A 250 -20.66 17.78 16.01
C THR A 250 -21.09 19.18 15.56
N GLY A 251 -22.38 19.37 15.27
CA GLY A 251 -22.93 20.64 14.76
C GLY A 251 -23.08 20.72 13.23
N GLY A 252 -22.72 19.67 12.48
CA GLY A 252 -22.82 19.64 11.01
C GLY A 252 -21.63 20.29 10.28
N GLY A 253 -21.72 20.38 8.95
CA GLY A 253 -20.65 20.91 8.09
C GLY A 253 -19.88 19.82 7.31
N ASN A 254 -18.86 20.24 6.55
CA ASN A 254 -18.02 19.33 5.75
C ASN A 254 -16.89 18.73 6.63
N PRO A 255 -16.85 17.41 6.87
CA PRO A 255 -15.80 16.79 7.68
C PRO A 255 -14.43 16.71 6.99
N PHE A 256 -14.37 16.82 5.66
CA PHE A 256 -13.13 16.58 4.91
C PHE A 256 -11.96 17.50 5.31
N PRO A 257 -12.11 18.84 5.39
CA PRO A 257 -11.01 19.71 5.79
C PRO A 257 -10.51 19.43 7.22
N LEU A 258 -11.42 19.03 8.12
CA LEU A 258 -11.06 18.69 9.50
C LEU A 258 -10.31 17.36 9.56
N PHE A 259 -10.73 16.39 8.75
CA PHE A 259 -10.03 15.11 8.64
C PHE A 259 -8.60 15.29 8.14
N MET A 260 -8.39 16.16 7.14
CA MET A 260 -7.07 16.41 6.54
C MET A 260 -6.09 17.17 7.44
N ASP A 261 -6.56 17.67 8.59
CA ASP A 261 -5.76 18.39 9.59
C ASP A 261 -5.29 17.39 10.66
N PRO A 262 -4.02 16.93 10.67
CA PRO A 262 -3.59 15.81 11.52
C PRO A 262 -3.90 16.00 13.01
N PRO A 263 -3.58 17.15 13.65
CA PRO A 263 -3.98 17.44 15.03
C PRO A 263 -5.47 17.33 15.33
N ARG A 264 -6.35 17.47 14.33
CA ARG A 264 -7.80 17.54 14.49
C ARG A 264 -8.56 16.40 13.80
N SER A 265 -7.84 15.53 13.10
CA SER A 265 -8.42 14.42 12.33
C SER A 265 -9.28 13.48 13.19
N HIS A 266 -8.89 13.26 14.44
CA HIS A 266 -9.60 12.46 15.44
C HIS A 266 -10.96 13.05 15.88
N MET A 267 -11.21 14.34 15.60
CA MET A 267 -12.48 15.01 15.93
C MET A 267 -13.61 14.57 14.99
N VAL A 268 -13.28 14.02 13.81
CA VAL A 268 -14.27 13.47 12.88
C VAL A 268 -14.78 12.14 13.42
N THR A 269 -16.09 12.07 13.64
CA THR A 269 -16.78 10.85 14.06
C THR A 269 -17.30 10.08 12.86
N TRP A 270 -17.35 8.75 12.96
CA TRP A 270 -17.71 7.87 11.86
C TRP A 270 -18.81 6.90 12.31
N THR A 271 -19.91 6.86 11.56
CA THR A 271 -21.05 5.97 11.82
C THR A 271 -21.22 4.99 10.66
N PRO A 272 -21.71 3.76 10.89
CA PRO A 272 -21.89 2.79 9.82
C PRO A 272 -22.77 3.34 8.68
N VAL A 273 -22.34 3.20 7.42
CA VAL A 273 -23.27 3.37 6.28
C VAL A 273 -24.29 2.22 6.29
N ALA A 274 -25.49 2.46 5.76
CA ALA A 274 -26.56 1.46 5.69
C ALA A 274 -26.23 0.32 4.71
N ASP A 275 -25.59 0.65 3.58
CA ASP A 275 -25.24 -0.30 2.53
C ASP A 275 -23.74 -0.18 2.22
N PRO A 276 -22.88 -1.00 2.88
CA PRO A 276 -21.44 -1.02 2.59
C PRO A 276 -21.14 -1.77 1.28
N PRO A 277 -19.96 -1.53 0.66
CA PRO A 277 -19.54 -2.27 -0.52
C PRO A 277 -19.54 -3.78 -0.31
N ARG A 278 -19.95 -4.51 -1.34
CA ARG A 278 -20.01 -5.97 -1.39
C ARG A 278 -19.32 -6.48 -2.64
N ARG A 279 -18.58 -7.57 -2.50
CA ARG A 279 -17.85 -8.19 -3.60
C ARG A 279 -18.53 -9.46 -4.07
N TYR A 280 -18.53 -9.65 -5.38
CA TYR A 280 -19.06 -10.83 -6.04
C TYR A 280 -17.99 -11.36 -6.98
N MET A 281 -17.61 -12.61 -6.81
CA MET A 281 -16.67 -13.29 -7.68
C MET A 281 -17.44 -14.01 -8.79
N GLU A 282 -17.03 -13.80 -10.03
CA GLU A 282 -17.62 -14.41 -11.22
C GLU A 282 -16.49 -15.12 -11.99
N PRO A 283 -16.29 -16.42 -11.73
CA PRO A 283 -15.16 -17.15 -12.28
C PRO A 283 -15.18 -17.31 -13.79
N SER A 284 -16.36 -17.30 -14.42
CA SER A 284 -16.50 -17.59 -15.86
C SER A 284 -15.85 -16.52 -16.73
N HIS A 285 -15.81 -15.27 -16.26
CA HIS A 285 -15.18 -14.14 -16.94
C HIS A 285 -13.95 -13.61 -16.19
N HIS A 286 -13.46 -14.36 -15.21
CA HIS A 286 -12.33 -13.98 -14.36
C HIS A 286 -12.51 -12.63 -13.67
N LEU A 287 -13.72 -12.37 -13.17
CA LEU A 287 -14.17 -11.04 -12.78
C LEU A 287 -14.57 -10.97 -11.30
N CYS A 288 -14.11 -9.94 -10.59
CA CYS A 288 -14.69 -9.51 -9.32
C CYS A 288 -15.39 -8.16 -9.49
N VAL A 289 -16.67 -8.06 -9.14
CA VAL A 289 -17.39 -6.79 -9.10
C VAL A 289 -17.63 -6.33 -7.67
N THR A 290 -17.50 -5.03 -7.43
CA THR A 290 -17.82 -4.40 -6.15
C THR A 290 -19.04 -3.51 -6.30
N ILE A 291 -20.09 -3.78 -5.52
CA ILE A 291 -21.38 -3.08 -5.59
C ILE A 291 -21.70 -2.47 -4.24
N GLN A 292 -22.13 -1.21 -4.23
CA GLN A 292 -22.62 -0.51 -3.05
C GLN A 292 -24.03 0.03 -3.32
N GLY A 293 -25.02 -0.37 -2.52
CA GLY A 293 -26.41 -0.11 -2.90
C GLY A 293 -26.74 -0.83 -4.19
N ARG A 294 -27.13 -0.04 -5.20
CA ARG A 294 -27.34 -0.47 -6.59
C ARG A 294 -26.22 -0.01 -7.53
N ARG A 295 -25.19 0.67 -7.01
CA ARG A 295 -24.13 1.25 -7.85
C ARG A 295 -22.97 0.28 -7.91
N MET A 296 -22.52 -0.07 -9.11
CA MET A 296 -21.24 -0.73 -9.30
C MET A 296 -20.10 0.28 -9.11
N LEU A 297 -19.24 0.04 -8.12
CA LEU A 297 -18.12 0.92 -7.77
C LEU A 297 -16.86 0.60 -8.58
N LYS A 298 -16.67 -0.68 -8.88
CA LYS A 298 -15.44 -1.20 -9.48
C LYS A 298 -15.66 -2.59 -10.06
N ALA A 299 -14.91 -2.92 -11.10
CA ALA A 299 -14.77 -4.28 -11.62
C ALA A 299 -13.28 -4.61 -11.81
N THR A 300 -12.84 -5.81 -11.43
CA THR A 300 -11.44 -6.24 -11.54
C THR A 300 -11.39 -7.56 -12.30
N CYS A 301 -10.70 -7.58 -13.43
CA CYS A 301 -10.37 -8.81 -14.15
C CYS A 301 -9.04 -9.34 -13.60
N TRP A 302 -9.02 -10.56 -13.07
CA TRP A 302 -7.84 -11.12 -12.41
C TRP A 302 -6.88 -11.84 -13.36
N ASP A 303 -7.28 -11.98 -14.61
CA ASP A 303 -6.48 -12.41 -15.74
C ASP A 303 -5.89 -11.22 -16.55
N ASP A 304 -6.01 -10.00 -16.03
CA ASP A 304 -5.59 -8.78 -16.72
C ASP A 304 -4.10 -8.46 -16.52
N ALA A 305 -3.35 -8.47 -17.61
CA ALA A 305 -1.91 -8.17 -17.62
C ALA A 305 -1.59 -6.70 -17.27
N ALA A 306 -2.57 -5.78 -17.29
CA ALA A 306 -2.35 -4.42 -16.81
C ALA A 306 -2.39 -4.31 -15.27
N GLY A 307 -2.94 -5.30 -14.56
CA GLY A 307 -3.03 -5.26 -13.10
C GLY A 307 -3.91 -4.13 -12.54
N LEU A 308 -4.90 -3.66 -13.31
CA LEU A 308 -5.75 -2.51 -12.97
C LEU A 308 -7.23 -2.87 -12.94
N SER A 309 -7.97 -2.25 -12.03
CA SER A 309 -9.43 -2.30 -12.02
C SER A 309 -10.06 -1.27 -12.98
N TYR A 310 -11.30 -1.54 -13.37
CA TYR A 310 -12.18 -0.63 -14.11
C TYR A 310 -13.07 0.14 -13.13
N HIS A 311 -13.31 1.41 -13.44
CA HIS A 311 -14.08 2.32 -12.59
C HIS A 311 -15.10 3.13 -13.39
N PRO A 312 -16.25 3.49 -12.80
CA PRO A 312 -17.16 4.45 -13.42
C PRO A 312 -16.42 5.76 -13.69
N LEU A 313 -16.79 6.43 -14.79
CA LEU A 313 -16.27 7.75 -15.11
C LEU A 313 -16.61 8.73 -13.96
N ASP A 314 -15.65 9.58 -13.63
CA ASP A 314 -15.87 10.68 -12.71
C ASP A 314 -16.62 11.84 -13.40
N ARG A 315 -16.86 12.93 -12.65
CA ARG A 315 -17.56 14.11 -13.18
C ARG A 315 -16.80 14.82 -14.31
N ALA A 316 -15.50 14.57 -14.43
CA ALA A 316 -14.67 15.09 -15.51
C ALA A 316 -14.63 14.14 -16.72
N GLY A 317 -15.41 13.05 -16.70
CA GLY A 317 -15.42 12.06 -17.78
C GLY A 317 -14.19 11.17 -17.80
N LEU A 318 -13.46 11.07 -16.69
CA LEU A 318 -12.20 10.31 -16.60
C LEU A 318 -12.35 9.11 -15.66
N ALA A 319 -11.70 8.01 -16.03
CA ALA A 319 -11.42 6.89 -15.14
C ALA A 319 -9.90 6.71 -15.00
N PRO A 320 -9.42 6.14 -13.88
CA PRO A 320 -8.00 5.82 -13.71
C PRO A 320 -7.46 5.03 -14.89
N CYS A 321 -6.33 5.49 -15.43
CA CYS A 321 -5.68 4.91 -16.62
C CYS A 321 -6.62 4.68 -17.81
N ARG A 322 -7.69 5.49 -17.94
CA ARG A 322 -8.75 5.35 -18.96
C ARG A 322 -9.51 4.01 -18.93
N ARG A 323 -9.54 3.34 -17.78
CA ARG A 323 -10.23 2.05 -17.62
C ARG A 323 -11.66 2.24 -17.11
N GLY A 324 -12.57 2.40 -18.06
CA GLY A 324 -13.97 2.75 -17.82
C GLY A 324 -14.85 1.55 -17.49
N LEU A 325 -15.83 1.77 -16.62
CA LEU A 325 -16.89 0.84 -16.27
C LEU A 325 -18.24 1.50 -16.53
N ALA A 326 -19.06 0.89 -17.38
CA ALA A 326 -20.43 1.30 -17.62
C ALA A 326 -21.39 0.12 -17.48
N ILE A 327 -22.68 0.43 -17.34
CA ILE A 327 -23.75 -0.55 -17.39
C ILE A 327 -24.69 -0.06 -18.47
N GLU A 328 -24.99 -0.93 -19.43
CA GLU A 328 -25.91 -0.66 -20.52
C GLU A 328 -26.85 -1.86 -20.66
N GLY A 329 -28.13 -1.65 -20.34
CA GLY A 329 -29.10 -2.75 -20.28
C GLY A 329 -28.68 -3.85 -19.31
N GLU A 330 -28.62 -5.10 -19.78
CA GLU A 330 -28.27 -6.28 -18.98
C GLU A 330 -26.76 -6.63 -19.02
N GLN A 331 -25.91 -5.64 -19.32
CA GLN A 331 -24.47 -5.86 -19.48
C GLN A 331 -23.64 -4.84 -18.70
N VAL A 332 -22.51 -5.32 -18.20
CA VAL A 332 -21.37 -4.51 -17.75
C VAL A 332 -20.44 -4.31 -18.94
N LEU A 333 -20.09 -3.07 -19.23
CA LEU A 333 -19.13 -2.73 -20.26
C LEU A 333 -17.80 -2.31 -19.62
N LEU A 334 -16.75 -3.08 -19.89
CA LEU A 334 -15.38 -2.74 -19.48
C LEU A 334 -14.67 -2.11 -20.67
N THR A 335 -14.24 -0.86 -20.54
CA THR A 335 -13.55 -0.12 -21.60
C THR A 335 -12.10 0.10 -21.25
N ASP A 336 -11.19 -0.21 -22.17
CA ASP A 336 -9.77 0.10 -22.09
C ASP A 336 -9.28 0.67 -23.42
N GLY A 337 -9.06 1.99 -23.46
CA GLY A 337 -8.79 2.69 -24.70
C GLY A 337 -9.96 2.54 -25.69
N ASN A 338 -9.71 1.87 -26.82
CA ASN A 338 -10.73 1.59 -27.85
C ASN A 338 -11.37 0.20 -27.69
N ALA A 339 -10.87 -0.64 -26.79
CA ALA A 339 -11.41 -1.97 -26.55
C ALA A 339 -12.60 -1.89 -25.60
N VAL A 340 -13.70 -2.57 -25.94
CA VAL A 340 -14.90 -2.71 -25.10
C VAL A 340 -15.19 -4.19 -24.92
N LYS A 341 -15.25 -4.65 -23.66
CA LYS A 341 -15.59 -6.02 -23.28
C LYS A 341 -16.96 -6.03 -22.58
N PRO A 342 -18.03 -6.50 -23.25
CA PRO A 342 -19.33 -6.69 -22.62
C PRO A 342 -19.34 -7.97 -21.77
N ILE A 343 -19.93 -7.90 -20.58
CA ILE A 343 -20.11 -9.03 -19.66
C ILE A 343 -21.56 -9.04 -19.16
N PRO A 344 -22.31 -10.15 -19.25
CA PRO A 344 -23.68 -10.21 -18.77
C PRO A 344 -23.80 -9.95 -17.26
N LEU A 345 -24.80 -9.16 -16.85
CA LEU A 345 -25.17 -9.01 -15.46
C LEU A 345 -25.61 -10.36 -14.88
N GLN A 346 -25.11 -10.70 -13.70
CA GLN A 346 -25.50 -11.93 -13.02
C GLN A 346 -26.68 -11.67 -12.09
N ALA A 347 -27.69 -12.53 -12.12
CA ALA A 347 -28.87 -12.41 -11.25
C ALA A 347 -28.50 -12.36 -9.75
N GLY A 348 -27.42 -13.04 -9.35
CA GLY A 348 -26.90 -13.06 -7.98
C GLY A 348 -26.31 -11.73 -7.49
N TRP A 349 -26.03 -10.77 -8.38
CA TRP A 349 -25.50 -9.45 -8.02
C TRP A 349 -26.57 -8.51 -7.46
N GLY A 350 -27.86 -8.86 -7.62
CA GLY A 350 -28.97 -7.98 -7.30
C GLY A 350 -29.14 -6.86 -8.33
N PRO A 351 -30.10 -5.93 -8.10
CA PRO A 351 -30.37 -4.86 -9.05
C PRO A 351 -29.21 -3.86 -9.08
N VAL A 352 -28.64 -3.64 -10.26
CA VAL A 352 -27.59 -2.66 -10.49
C VAL A 352 -28.13 -1.54 -11.39
N THR A 353 -27.89 -0.28 -11.01
CA THR A 353 -28.31 0.89 -11.76
C THR A 353 -27.21 1.38 -12.68
N GLU A 354 -27.60 1.81 -13.88
CA GLU A 354 -26.72 2.52 -14.79
C GLU A 354 -26.14 3.77 -14.08
N PRO A 355 -24.81 3.97 -14.11
CA PRO A 355 -24.22 5.20 -13.62
C PRO A 355 -24.74 6.38 -14.42
N ALA A 356 -24.83 7.56 -13.80
CA ALA A 356 -25.26 8.76 -14.51
C ALA A 356 -24.37 8.98 -15.74
N PRO A 357 -24.95 9.30 -16.92
CA PRO A 357 -24.19 9.47 -18.13
C PRO A 357 -23.15 10.57 -17.90
N SER A 358 -21.89 10.21 -18.10
CA SER A 358 -20.76 11.14 -18.09
C SER A 358 -20.11 11.03 -19.45
N GLU A 359 -20.01 12.15 -20.16
CA GLU A 359 -19.34 12.14 -21.46
C GLU A 359 -17.86 11.84 -21.26
N PRO A 360 -17.26 10.93 -22.06
CA PRO A 360 -15.83 10.68 -21.99
C PRO A 360 -15.05 11.97 -22.26
N ALA A 361 -14.02 12.22 -21.47
CA ALA A 361 -13.10 13.32 -21.74
C ALA A 361 -12.42 13.17 -23.12
N PRO A 362 -11.89 14.27 -23.71
CA PRO A 362 -11.15 14.23 -24.97
C PRO A 362 -10.04 13.17 -24.97
N SER A 363 -9.65 12.69 -26.16
CA SER A 363 -8.59 11.70 -26.28
C SER A 363 -7.25 12.27 -25.85
N PHE A 364 -6.77 11.83 -24.67
CA PHE A 364 -5.41 12.08 -24.19
C PHE A 364 -4.53 10.84 -24.39
N MET A 365 -3.22 11.06 -24.38
CA MET A 365 -2.20 10.01 -24.36
C MET A 365 -2.50 8.98 -23.26
N ASN A 366 -2.48 7.69 -23.62
CA ASN A 366 -2.65 6.60 -22.67
C ASN A 366 -1.32 6.24 -22.00
N TRP A 367 -1.35 5.60 -20.83
CA TRP A 367 -0.13 5.22 -20.10
C TRP A 367 0.74 4.23 -20.90
N GLN A 368 0.14 3.41 -21.76
CA GLN A 368 0.85 2.48 -22.63
C GLN A 368 1.74 3.19 -23.66
N GLU A 369 1.42 4.43 -24.04
CA GLU A 369 2.18 5.22 -25.02
C GLU A 369 3.48 5.79 -24.43
N LEU A 370 3.69 5.65 -23.12
CA LEU A 370 4.98 5.93 -22.49
C LEU A 370 6.06 4.95 -22.94
N PHE A 371 5.68 3.75 -23.37
CA PHE A 371 6.62 2.73 -23.86
C PHE A 371 6.89 2.92 -25.36
N SER A 372 8.16 2.90 -25.76
CA SER A 372 8.56 3.22 -27.13
C SER A 372 7.99 2.30 -28.22
N VAL A 373 7.52 1.10 -27.86
CA VAL A 373 6.92 0.12 -28.79
C VAL A 373 5.59 -0.39 -28.22
N ALA A 374 5.65 -1.06 -27.07
CA ALA A 374 4.51 -1.59 -26.36
C ALA A 374 4.86 -1.71 -24.86
N PRO A 375 3.86 -1.72 -23.96
CA PRO A 375 4.07 -2.11 -22.57
C PRO A 375 4.76 -3.48 -22.50
N PRO A 376 5.66 -3.70 -21.52
CA PRO A 376 6.35 -4.97 -21.42
C PRO A 376 5.36 -6.08 -21.07
N SER A 377 5.59 -7.29 -21.59
CA SER A 377 4.75 -8.46 -21.27
C SER A 377 4.97 -8.88 -19.82
N VAL A 378 3.91 -8.89 -19.03
CA VAL A 378 3.89 -9.33 -17.63
C VAL A 378 2.68 -10.22 -17.40
N SER A 379 2.80 -11.19 -16.51
CA SER A 379 1.64 -11.96 -16.08
C SER A 379 0.73 -11.11 -15.17
N PRO A 380 -0.58 -11.42 -15.08
CA PRO A 380 -1.49 -10.71 -14.18
C PRO A 380 -1.02 -10.74 -12.72
N SER A 381 -0.50 -11.89 -12.25
CA SER A 381 0.04 -12.02 -10.90
C SER A 381 1.24 -11.12 -10.65
N GLU A 382 2.13 -10.94 -11.63
CA GLU A 382 3.24 -9.98 -11.54
C GLU A 382 2.74 -8.53 -11.57
N ALA A 383 1.76 -8.21 -12.43
CA ALA A 383 1.21 -6.86 -12.55
C ALA A 383 0.53 -6.41 -11.26
N PHE A 384 -0.38 -7.23 -10.71
CA PHE A 384 -1.01 -6.95 -9.41
C PHE A 384 -0.01 -7.06 -8.25
N GLY A 385 0.95 -7.98 -8.36
CA GLY A 385 1.95 -8.30 -7.34
C GLY A 385 3.16 -7.37 -7.29
N ALA A 386 3.27 -6.37 -8.17
CA ALA A 386 4.37 -5.41 -8.21
C ALA A 386 4.31 -4.41 -7.04
N VAL A 387 4.45 -4.89 -5.81
CA VAL A 387 4.52 -4.12 -4.56
C VAL A 387 5.84 -4.35 -3.86
N LEU A 388 6.20 -3.42 -2.99
CA LEU A 388 7.39 -3.56 -2.15
C LEU A 388 7.04 -4.39 -0.92
N LEU A 389 7.84 -5.42 -0.65
CA LEU A 389 7.74 -6.27 0.53
C LEU A 389 9.01 -6.08 1.36
N TYR A 390 8.88 -6.14 2.67
CA TYR A 390 9.99 -5.87 3.58
C TYR A 390 10.17 -7.05 4.54
N PRO A 391 11.41 -7.43 4.87
CA PRO A 391 11.64 -8.37 5.95
C PRO A 391 11.30 -7.71 7.30
N GLU A 392 10.58 -8.43 8.16
CA GLU A 392 10.32 -7.98 9.54
C GLU A 392 11.41 -8.42 10.53
N ASP A 393 12.34 -9.26 10.07
CA ASP A 393 13.44 -9.83 10.84
C ASP A 393 14.79 -9.20 10.44
N GLU A 394 15.89 -9.89 10.71
CA GLU A 394 17.26 -9.41 10.44
C GLU A 394 17.72 -9.61 9.00
N GLN A 395 16.83 -10.07 8.10
CA GLN A 395 17.15 -10.23 6.70
C GLN A 395 17.42 -8.89 6.01
N GLU A 396 18.11 -8.98 4.89
CA GLU A 396 18.45 -7.85 4.05
C GLU A 396 17.22 -7.37 3.25
N ILE A 397 16.97 -6.06 3.27
CA ILE A 397 16.00 -5.40 2.41
C ILE A 397 16.49 -5.51 0.97
N GLY A 398 15.63 -6.04 0.09
CA GLY A 398 15.95 -6.20 -1.32
C GLY A 398 16.20 -4.88 -2.05
N GLU A 399 16.66 -4.98 -3.29
CA GLU A 399 17.00 -3.83 -4.13
C GLU A 399 15.81 -2.88 -4.35
N LEU A 400 14.70 -3.39 -4.91
CA LEU A 400 13.51 -2.59 -5.20
C LEU A 400 12.92 -1.90 -3.96
N PRO A 401 12.74 -2.58 -2.81
CA PRO A 401 12.27 -1.93 -1.58
C PRO A 401 13.25 -0.89 -0.99
N THR A 402 14.52 -0.89 -1.40
CA THR A 402 15.48 0.13 -0.96
C THR A 402 15.33 1.44 -1.73
N GLN A 403 14.83 1.39 -2.97
CA GLN A 403 14.82 2.56 -3.87
C GLN A 403 13.99 3.75 -3.35
N PRO A 404 12.78 3.58 -2.77
CA PRO A 404 12.00 4.70 -2.26
C PRO A 404 12.73 5.50 -1.16
N PHE A 405 13.52 4.85 -0.30
CA PHE A 405 14.29 5.57 0.71
C PHE A 405 15.20 6.63 0.09
N VAL A 406 15.82 6.29 -1.04
CA VAL A 406 16.69 7.21 -1.77
C VAL A 406 15.87 8.25 -2.53
N ALA A 407 14.84 7.83 -3.27
CA ALA A 407 14.08 8.72 -4.13
C ALA A 407 13.33 9.79 -3.34
N ASP A 408 12.68 9.41 -2.24
CA ASP A 408 11.97 10.34 -1.35
C ASP A 408 12.96 11.33 -0.69
N TYR A 409 14.13 10.84 -0.27
CA TYR A 409 15.19 11.70 0.26
C TYR A 409 15.70 12.70 -0.78
N LEU A 410 15.88 12.27 -2.03
CA LEU A 410 16.31 13.16 -3.11
C LEU A 410 15.27 14.24 -3.38
N GLN A 411 13.98 13.90 -3.33
CA GLN A 411 12.91 14.88 -3.44
C GLN A 411 13.02 15.93 -2.33
N ASP A 412 13.10 15.50 -1.06
CA ASP A 412 13.25 16.38 0.10
C ASP A 412 14.50 17.27 -0.01
N LEU A 413 15.63 16.68 -0.42
CA LEU A 413 16.91 17.38 -0.59
C LEU A 413 16.81 18.47 -1.65
N ILE A 414 16.18 18.19 -2.79
CA ILE A 414 15.99 19.16 -3.88
C ILE A 414 15.05 20.28 -3.44
N GLU A 415 14.02 20.00 -2.64
CA GLU A 415 13.13 21.02 -2.09
C GLU A 415 13.84 21.94 -1.09
N GLN A 416 14.78 21.40 -0.31
CA GLN A 416 15.49 22.13 0.76
C GLN A 416 16.73 22.89 0.27
N ASP A 417 17.51 22.33 -0.67
CA ASP A 417 18.71 22.96 -1.21
C ASP A 417 18.39 23.81 -2.45
N ARG A 418 18.35 25.13 -2.27
CA ARG A 418 18.07 26.10 -3.35
C ARG A 418 19.07 26.02 -4.51
N THR A 419 20.34 25.74 -4.26
CA THR A 419 21.37 25.70 -5.32
C THR A 419 21.15 24.47 -6.18
N LEU A 420 20.90 23.32 -5.54
CA LEU A 420 20.56 22.08 -6.22
C LEU A 420 19.24 22.21 -6.97
N ALA A 421 18.21 22.79 -6.33
CA ALA A 421 16.92 23.08 -6.93
C ALA A 421 17.05 23.87 -8.23
N VAL A 422 17.89 24.93 -8.26
CA VAL A 422 18.12 25.73 -9.48
C VAL A 422 18.81 24.92 -10.58
N ARG A 423 19.75 24.02 -10.23
CA ARG A 423 20.41 23.15 -11.22
C ARG A 423 19.42 22.14 -11.79
N VAL A 424 18.69 21.44 -10.93
CA VAL A 424 17.63 20.52 -11.32
C VAL A 424 16.58 21.26 -12.15
N ALA A 425 16.13 22.44 -11.73
CA ALA A 425 15.19 23.31 -12.46
C ALA A 425 15.61 23.57 -13.92
N ARG A 426 16.92 23.69 -14.19
CA ARG A 426 17.46 23.98 -15.53
C ARG A 426 17.65 22.77 -16.44
N ALA A 427 17.68 21.54 -15.90
CA ALA A 427 17.90 20.33 -16.68
C ALA A 427 16.82 20.13 -17.78
N GLY A 428 17.19 20.21 -19.06
CA GLY A 428 16.25 20.04 -20.17
C GLY A 428 15.90 18.57 -20.40
N ARG A 429 16.89 17.69 -20.22
CA ARG A 429 16.80 16.25 -20.43
C ARG A 429 17.20 15.47 -19.18
N GLN A 430 16.39 14.48 -18.82
CA GLN A 430 16.57 13.65 -17.64
C GLN A 430 16.66 12.17 -18.00
N LEU A 431 17.60 11.47 -17.38
CA LEU A 431 17.70 10.02 -17.40
C LEU A 431 17.30 9.44 -16.04
N ILE A 432 16.48 8.39 -16.03
CA ILE A 432 16.21 7.58 -14.84
C ILE A 432 16.54 6.14 -15.22
N ARG A 433 17.54 5.53 -14.58
CA ARG A 433 18.03 4.19 -14.91
C ARG A 433 17.99 3.31 -13.67
N GLY A 434 17.27 2.18 -13.77
CA GLY A 434 17.20 1.16 -12.71
C GLY A 434 16.38 1.54 -11.46
N PHE A 435 15.77 2.74 -11.41
CA PHE A 435 14.90 3.20 -10.33
C PHE A 435 13.44 2.72 -10.47
N ASP A 436 13.25 1.45 -10.84
CA ASP A 436 11.96 0.91 -11.28
C ASP A 436 10.85 1.01 -10.24
N ALA A 437 11.19 0.98 -8.95
CA ALA A 437 10.22 1.12 -7.85
C ALA A 437 9.89 2.58 -7.48
N ALA A 438 10.63 3.56 -8.01
CA ALA A 438 10.54 4.95 -7.56
C ALA A 438 10.65 6.01 -8.69
N VAL A 439 10.37 5.63 -9.94
CA VAL A 439 10.40 6.53 -11.11
C VAL A 439 9.61 7.81 -10.87
N THR A 440 8.40 7.71 -10.32
CA THR A 440 7.52 8.87 -10.08
C THR A 440 8.11 9.87 -9.08
N ALA A 441 8.81 9.42 -8.04
CA ALA A 441 9.50 10.29 -7.08
C ALA A 441 10.74 10.96 -7.69
N CYS A 442 11.40 10.29 -8.63
CA CYS A 442 12.51 10.86 -9.40
C CYS A 442 12.06 11.88 -10.47
N LEU A 443 10.76 12.07 -10.72
CA LEU A 443 10.23 12.98 -11.73
C LEU A 443 9.62 14.23 -11.08
N PRO A 444 10.34 15.38 -11.07
CA PRO A 444 9.78 16.63 -10.56
C PRO A 444 8.51 17.03 -11.32
N SER A 445 7.47 17.40 -10.59
CA SER A 445 6.22 17.90 -11.17
C SER A 445 6.21 19.43 -11.33
N ASP A 446 7.37 20.05 -11.53
CA ASP A 446 7.55 21.50 -11.64
C ASP A 446 7.28 22.02 -13.06
N ARG A 447 7.77 21.29 -14.08
CA ARG A 447 7.62 21.62 -15.49
C ARG A 447 7.79 20.38 -16.37
N PRO A 448 7.32 20.39 -17.64
CA PRO A 448 7.62 19.31 -18.57
C PRO A 448 9.13 19.26 -18.88
N ARG A 449 9.68 18.04 -18.93
CA ARG A 449 11.08 17.72 -19.22
C ARG A 449 11.14 16.46 -20.06
N ALA A 450 12.05 16.42 -21.04
CA ALA A 450 12.29 15.22 -21.80
C ALA A 450 12.95 14.17 -20.89
N CYS A 451 12.22 13.12 -20.55
CA CYS A 451 12.67 12.07 -19.65
C CYS A 451 12.77 10.73 -20.37
N THR A 452 13.92 10.07 -20.22
CA THR A 452 14.11 8.68 -20.59
C THR A 452 14.20 7.84 -19.33
N VAL A 453 13.33 6.84 -19.21
CA VAL A 453 13.36 5.82 -18.16
C VAL A 453 13.86 4.52 -18.75
N LEU A 454 14.94 3.98 -18.17
CA LEU A 454 15.50 2.67 -18.49
C LEU A 454 15.18 1.71 -17.35
N TYR A 455 14.32 0.74 -17.62
CA TYR A 455 13.83 -0.18 -16.59
C TYR A 455 14.41 -1.60 -16.70
N ARG A 456 14.57 -2.26 -15.56
CA ARG A 456 14.98 -3.67 -15.45
C ARG A 456 13.83 -4.59 -15.04
N HIS A 457 12.86 -4.06 -14.32
CA HIS A 457 11.72 -4.79 -13.76
C HIS A 457 10.40 -4.38 -14.46
N PRO A 458 9.96 -5.13 -15.49
CA PRO A 458 8.76 -4.86 -16.27
C PRO A 458 7.50 -4.48 -15.49
N ALA A 459 7.15 -5.26 -14.46
CA ALA A 459 5.90 -5.07 -13.72
C ALA A 459 5.92 -3.76 -12.91
N PHE A 460 7.07 -3.41 -12.34
CA PHE A 460 7.26 -2.12 -11.66
C PHE A 460 7.24 -0.96 -12.66
N ALA A 461 7.85 -1.12 -13.84
CA ALA A 461 7.78 -0.11 -14.90
C ALA A 461 6.33 0.17 -15.34
N GLN A 462 5.50 -0.86 -15.55
CA GLN A 462 4.08 -0.67 -15.82
C GLN A 462 3.38 0.08 -14.68
N ARG A 463 3.60 -0.33 -13.43
CA ARG A 463 2.99 0.32 -12.26
C ARG A 463 3.38 1.80 -12.15
N GLN A 464 4.65 2.15 -12.42
CA GLN A 464 5.10 3.54 -12.41
C GLN A 464 4.49 4.35 -13.56
N ALA A 465 4.37 3.78 -14.76
CA ALA A 465 3.70 4.41 -15.90
C ALA A 465 2.23 4.75 -15.57
N GLN A 466 1.53 3.81 -14.95
CA GLN A 466 0.14 3.96 -14.52
C GLN A 466 -0.01 4.98 -13.38
N ALA A 467 0.91 4.96 -12.41
CA ALA A 467 0.94 5.94 -11.31
C ALA A 467 1.17 7.37 -11.84
N LEU A 468 2.11 7.53 -12.78
CA LEU A 468 2.41 8.80 -13.44
C LEU A 468 1.20 9.33 -14.21
N TRP A 469 0.53 8.48 -14.99
CA TRP A 469 -0.69 8.84 -15.70
C TRP A 469 -1.77 9.35 -14.73
N ASN A 470 -2.03 8.62 -13.65
CA ASN A 470 -3.03 9.02 -12.66
C ASN A 470 -2.67 10.31 -11.93
N LEU A 471 -1.39 10.52 -11.62
CA LEU A 471 -0.90 11.74 -10.98
C LEU A 471 -1.16 12.96 -11.88
N TRP A 472 -0.78 12.87 -13.15
CA TRP A 472 -0.93 13.98 -14.09
C TRP A 472 -2.36 14.14 -14.62
N ALA A 473 -3.18 13.09 -14.65
CA ALA A 473 -4.62 13.22 -14.88
C ALA A 473 -5.28 14.09 -13.81
N ARG A 474 -5.01 13.82 -12.52
CA ARG A 474 -5.54 14.61 -11.39
C ARG A 474 -5.03 16.05 -11.40
N ALA A 475 -3.78 16.25 -11.82
CA ALA A 475 -3.16 17.58 -11.92
C ALA A 475 -3.52 18.34 -13.20
N GLN A 476 -4.32 17.76 -14.11
CA GLN A 476 -4.65 18.32 -15.44
C GLN A 476 -3.42 18.62 -16.31
N ARG A 477 -2.45 17.69 -16.32
CA ARG A 477 -1.14 17.80 -17.01
C ARG A 477 -0.81 16.61 -17.90
N LEU A 478 -1.84 15.97 -18.49
CA LEU A 478 -1.64 14.76 -19.30
C LEU A 478 -0.81 14.99 -20.57
N ASP A 479 -0.72 16.23 -21.04
CA ASP A 479 0.16 16.65 -22.15
C ASP A 479 1.65 16.43 -21.82
N TRP A 480 2.02 16.40 -20.54
CA TRP A 480 3.41 16.17 -20.11
C TRP A 480 3.88 14.73 -20.37
N LEU A 481 2.96 13.77 -20.52
CA LEU A 481 3.27 12.38 -20.87
C LEU A 481 4.05 12.27 -22.18
N ALA A 482 3.83 13.17 -23.13
CA ALA A 482 4.53 13.17 -24.42
C ALA A 482 6.06 13.37 -24.29
N GLN A 483 6.52 13.85 -23.14
CA GLN A 483 7.94 14.06 -22.85
C GLN A 483 8.62 12.86 -22.18
N VAL A 484 7.87 11.80 -21.86
CA VAL A 484 8.40 10.64 -21.13
C VAL A 484 8.48 9.43 -22.06
N ARG A 485 9.63 8.74 -22.04
CA ARG A 485 9.88 7.52 -22.80
C ARG A 485 10.45 6.44 -21.88
N MET A 486 9.78 5.30 -21.81
CA MET A 486 10.18 4.13 -21.04
C MET A 486 10.65 3.04 -21.99
N LYS A 487 11.83 2.49 -21.74
CA LYS A 487 12.42 1.38 -22.50
C LYS A 487 13.18 0.43 -21.57
N PRO A 488 13.29 -0.87 -21.89
CA PRO A 488 14.10 -1.77 -21.10
C PRO A 488 15.58 -1.34 -21.12
N CYS A 489 16.31 -1.68 -20.06
CA CYS A 489 17.76 -1.66 -20.08
C CYS A 489 18.25 -2.78 -21.03
N ASP A 490 18.63 -2.45 -22.26
CA ASP A 490 19.23 -3.41 -23.19
C ASP A 490 20.65 -3.79 -22.73
N GLU A 491 20.93 -5.10 -22.60
CA GLU A 491 22.29 -5.63 -22.33
C GLU A 491 23.21 -5.63 -23.57
N GLY A 492 22.71 -5.28 -24.77
CA GLY A 492 23.45 -5.54 -26.02
C GLY A 492 23.22 -4.61 -27.21
N THR A 493 22.38 -3.59 -27.09
CA THR A 493 22.21 -2.58 -28.15
C THR A 493 22.74 -1.26 -27.63
N GLY A 494 23.93 -0.87 -28.12
CA GLY A 494 24.53 0.42 -27.83
C GLY A 494 23.48 1.51 -27.95
N GLN A 495 23.19 2.18 -26.83
CA GLN A 495 22.43 3.41 -26.82
C GLN A 495 22.98 4.26 -27.96
N GLY A 496 22.13 4.59 -28.93
CA GLY A 496 22.53 5.43 -30.05
C GLY A 496 23.31 6.61 -29.48
N ALA A 497 24.56 6.75 -29.93
CA ALA A 497 25.61 7.59 -29.36
C ALA A 497 25.34 9.12 -29.46
N ALA A 498 24.08 9.54 -29.38
CA ALA A 498 23.61 10.90 -29.66
C ALA A 498 22.81 11.56 -28.52
N GLU A 499 22.21 10.82 -27.59
CA GLU A 499 21.41 11.43 -26.52
C GLU A 499 22.25 11.72 -25.27
N ARG A 500 22.42 13.02 -24.97
CA ARG A 500 23.03 13.50 -23.73
C ARG A 500 21.99 14.04 -22.76
N TYR A 501 22.24 13.86 -21.46
CA TYR A 501 21.33 14.19 -20.37
C TYR A 501 21.95 15.21 -19.40
N ASP A 502 21.12 16.14 -18.92
CA ASP A 502 21.55 17.21 -18.00
C ASP A 502 21.36 16.80 -16.52
N LEU A 503 20.47 15.83 -16.29
CA LEU A 503 20.18 15.23 -15.00
C LEU A 503 20.08 13.70 -15.15
N ALA A 504 20.69 12.94 -14.24
CA ALA A 504 20.52 11.50 -14.18
C ALA A 504 20.22 10.99 -12.77
N HIS A 505 19.31 10.02 -12.66
CA HIS A 505 19.17 9.15 -11.50
C HIS A 505 19.57 7.76 -11.94
N ASP A 506 20.61 7.18 -11.35
CA ASP A 506 21.17 5.91 -11.78
C ASP A 506 21.34 4.94 -10.60
N TRP A 507 21.00 3.68 -10.83
CA TRP A 507 21.04 2.61 -9.83
C TRP A 507 21.92 1.45 -10.32
N ILE A 508 23.10 1.31 -9.70
CA ILE A 508 23.95 0.14 -9.90
C ILE A 508 23.28 -1.05 -9.20
N PRO A 509 23.03 -2.17 -9.90
CA PRO A 509 22.37 -3.31 -9.30
C PRO A 509 23.27 -3.96 -8.24
N PHE A 510 22.67 -4.49 -7.17
CA PHE A 510 23.38 -5.11 -6.06
C PHE A 510 24.32 -6.24 -6.51
N ALA A 511 23.97 -6.93 -7.60
CA ALA A 511 24.80 -7.99 -8.19
C ALA A 511 26.16 -7.48 -8.70
N HIS A 512 26.29 -6.20 -9.05
CA HIS A 512 27.53 -5.62 -9.58
C HIS A 512 28.47 -5.07 -8.50
N TYR A 513 28.04 -5.02 -7.22
CA TYR A 513 28.78 -4.34 -6.16
C TYR A 513 30.18 -4.91 -5.91
N GLU A 514 30.33 -6.22 -6.13
CA GLU A 514 31.57 -6.96 -5.93
C GLU A 514 32.31 -7.24 -7.24
N GLN A 515 31.87 -6.65 -8.37
CA GLN A 515 32.40 -6.90 -9.71
C GLN A 515 33.05 -5.63 -10.29
N PRO A 516 34.38 -5.44 -10.14
CA PRO A 516 35.06 -4.22 -10.59
C PRO A 516 34.86 -3.89 -12.07
N GLU A 517 34.81 -4.92 -12.93
CA GLU A 517 34.60 -4.75 -14.38
C GLU A 517 33.19 -4.24 -14.68
N ALA A 518 32.16 -4.83 -14.06
CA ALA A 518 30.78 -4.40 -14.21
C ALA A 518 30.58 -2.98 -13.66
N LEU A 519 31.15 -2.67 -12.50
CA LEU A 519 31.09 -1.34 -11.90
C LEU A 519 31.75 -0.28 -12.79
N THR A 520 32.91 -0.59 -13.37
CA THR A 520 33.59 0.32 -14.32
C THR A 520 32.75 0.51 -15.58
N ALA A 521 32.11 -0.54 -16.08
CA ALA A 521 31.23 -0.46 -17.24
C ALA A 521 29.98 0.39 -16.97
N ASP A 522 29.35 0.22 -15.80
CA ASP A 522 28.19 1.03 -15.38
C ASP A 522 28.56 2.52 -15.28
N LEU A 523 29.67 2.84 -14.62
CA LEU A 523 30.15 4.22 -14.47
C LEU A 523 30.54 4.85 -15.81
N ARG A 524 31.19 4.09 -16.70
CA ARG A 524 31.50 4.56 -18.06
C ARG A 524 30.23 4.82 -18.85
N SER A 525 29.27 3.90 -18.80
CA SER A 525 27.97 4.05 -19.46
C SER A 525 27.19 5.27 -18.95
N LEU A 526 27.29 5.61 -17.67
CA LEU A 526 26.74 6.86 -17.14
C LEU A 526 27.49 8.08 -17.67
N ALA A 527 28.83 8.08 -17.62
CA ALA A 527 29.64 9.20 -18.09
C ALA A 527 29.41 9.50 -19.59
N ASP A 528 29.29 8.47 -20.43
CA ASP A 528 29.13 8.60 -21.88
C ASP A 528 27.83 9.30 -22.29
N VAL A 529 26.79 9.26 -21.44
CA VAL A 529 25.48 9.86 -21.71
C VAL A 529 25.24 11.18 -20.99
N LEU A 530 26.15 11.64 -20.13
CA LEU A 530 26.00 12.92 -19.43
C LEU A 530 26.49 14.08 -20.28
N SER A 531 25.77 15.21 -20.24
CA SER A 531 26.25 16.50 -20.73
C SER A 531 27.37 17.03 -19.84
N SER A 532 28.28 17.85 -20.37
CA SER A 532 29.20 18.63 -19.52
C SER A 532 28.38 19.58 -18.63
N GLY A 533 28.74 19.66 -17.35
CA GLY A 533 27.99 20.36 -16.30
C GLY A 533 26.77 19.61 -15.78
N ALA A 534 26.48 18.39 -16.25
CA ALA A 534 25.33 17.61 -15.77
C ALA A 534 25.49 17.20 -14.31
N THR A 535 24.35 17.04 -13.63
CA THR A 535 24.27 16.50 -12.27
C THR A 535 23.72 15.07 -12.33
N ALA A 536 24.36 14.14 -11.63
CA ALA A 536 23.85 12.78 -11.52
C ALA A 536 23.74 12.36 -10.04
N PHE A 537 22.64 11.68 -9.71
CA PHE A 537 22.46 10.98 -8.44
C PHE A 537 22.63 9.50 -8.70
N LEU A 538 23.70 8.91 -8.18
CA LEU A 538 24.06 7.51 -8.38
C LEU A 538 23.92 6.75 -7.07
N VAL A 539 23.25 5.60 -7.08
CA VAL A 539 23.26 4.66 -5.95
C VAL A 539 24.17 3.49 -6.29
N GLY A 540 25.15 3.20 -5.42
CA GLY A 540 26.15 2.17 -5.68
C GLY A 540 26.98 1.78 -4.46
N PRO A 541 27.97 0.88 -4.64
CA PRO A 541 28.83 0.41 -3.57
C PRO A 541 29.82 1.48 -3.10
N ARG A 542 30.47 1.22 -1.96
CA ARG A 542 31.56 2.05 -1.38
C ARG A 542 32.73 2.34 -2.32
N SER A 543 32.98 1.47 -3.30
CA SER A 543 34.11 1.57 -4.22
C SER A 543 33.88 2.51 -5.41
N VAL A 544 32.68 3.08 -5.59
CA VAL A 544 32.36 4.02 -6.68
C VAL A 544 33.39 5.15 -6.84
N PRO A 545 33.88 5.82 -5.78
CA PRO A 545 34.86 6.89 -5.93
C PRO A 545 36.19 6.44 -6.56
N ASP A 546 36.60 5.18 -6.34
CA ASP A 546 37.86 4.62 -6.83
C ASP A 546 37.86 4.53 -8.36
N PHE A 547 36.70 4.25 -8.95
CA PHE A 547 36.52 4.09 -10.40
C PHE A 547 36.03 5.36 -11.10
N SER A 548 35.38 6.28 -10.38
CA SER A 548 34.77 7.50 -10.95
C SER A 548 35.80 8.39 -11.66
N ARG A 549 37.01 8.55 -11.09
CA ARG A 549 38.06 9.39 -11.68
C ARG A 549 38.53 8.87 -13.04
N ALA A 550 38.58 7.55 -13.22
CA ALA A 550 39.03 6.93 -14.46
C ALA A 550 38.09 7.18 -15.64
N VAL A 551 36.83 7.54 -15.37
CA VAL A 551 35.80 7.85 -16.38
C VAL A 551 35.42 9.34 -16.40
N GLY A 552 36.17 10.20 -15.70
CA GLY A 552 35.97 11.65 -15.72
C GLY A 552 34.85 12.18 -14.81
N LEU A 553 34.22 11.32 -13.98
CA LEU A 553 33.19 11.74 -13.05
C LEU A 553 33.80 12.29 -11.74
N VAL A 554 33.25 13.40 -11.26
CA VAL A 554 33.66 14.04 -10.00
C VAL A 554 32.59 13.82 -8.95
N VAL A 555 32.98 13.23 -7.81
CA VAL A 555 32.10 13.03 -6.65
C VAL A 555 31.99 14.34 -5.86
N GLN A 556 30.78 14.87 -5.71
CA GLN A 556 30.47 16.09 -4.97
C GLN A 556 29.98 15.80 -3.55
N ALA A 557 29.18 14.75 -3.39
CA ALA A 557 28.64 14.32 -2.09
C ALA A 557 28.55 12.81 -1.99
N ILE A 558 28.68 12.30 -0.77
CA ILE A 558 28.61 10.89 -0.42
C ILE A 558 27.70 10.76 0.80
N THR A 559 26.59 10.04 0.67
CA THR A 559 25.61 9.87 1.75
C THR A 559 25.26 8.39 1.89
N PRO A 560 25.63 7.71 2.98
CA PRO A 560 25.19 6.34 3.23
C PRO A 560 23.67 6.26 3.30
N VAL A 561 23.07 5.26 2.63
CA VAL A 561 21.60 5.10 2.64
C VAL A 561 21.08 4.80 4.05
N ALA A 562 21.91 4.17 4.88
CA ALA A 562 21.62 3.91 6.29
C ALA A 562 21.44 5.19 7.14
N ASP A 563 21.93 6.34 6.67
CA ASP A 563 21.85 7.61 7.40
C ASP A 563 20.71 8.51 6.90
N LEU A 564 19.97 8.10 5.86
CA LEU A 564 18.87 8.89 5.32
C LEU A 564 17.69 8.95 6.31
N PRO A 565 17.10 10.13 6.55
CA PRO A 565 15.91 10.26 7.40
C PRO A 565 14.75 9.35 6.99
N THR A 566 14.58 9.14 5.67
CA THR A 566 13.59 8.24 5.08
C THR A 566 13.79 6.78 5.51
N PHE A 567 15.03 6.30 5.54
CA PHE A 567 15.34 4.96 6.07
C PHE A 567 15.22 4.91 7.59
N ARG A 568 15.62 5.96 8.32
CA ARG A 568 15.42 6.02 9.78
C ARG A 568 13.94 5.95 10.17
N MET A 569 13.06 6.57 9.39
CA MET A 569 11.61 6.44 9.55
C MET A 569 11.16 4.99 9.35
N HIS A 570 11.66 4.31 8.31
CA HIS A 570 11.41 2.88 8.12
C HIS A 570 11.89 2.02 9.30
N GLN A 571 13.10 2.27 9.83
CA GLN A 571 13.63 1.56 11.00
C GLN A 571 12.78 1.75 12.26
N SER A 572 12.03 2.86 12.38
CA SER A 572 11.09 3.03 13.49
C SER A 572 9.91 2.04 13.44
N VAL A 573 9.60 1.53 12.25
CA VAL A 573 8.55 0.54 11.99
C VAL A 573 9.15 -0.87 12.01
N LEU A 574 10.23 -1.11 11.28
CA LEU A 574 10.92 -2.39 11.17
C LEU A 574 12.38 -2.25 11.65
N PRO A 575 12.62 -2.27 12.97
CA PRO A 575 13.94 -1.97 13.54
C PRO A 575 15.01 -3.03 13.25
N ARG A 576 14.60 -4.26 12.90
CA ARG A 576 15.52 -5.39 12.67
C ARG A 576 15.97 -5.50 11.22
N ALA A 577 15.19 -4.96 10.27
CA ALA A 577 15.47 -5.04 8.84
C ALA A 577 16.81 -4.35 8.52
N ARG A 578 17.65 -5.01 7.71
CA ARG A 578 19.00 -4.51 7.39
C ARG A 578 19.08 -4.06 5.95
N LEU A 579 19.72 -2.94 5.68
CA LEU A 579 20.09 -2.57 4.30
C LEU A 579 21.22 -3.46 3.80
N LYS A 580 21.30 -3.61 2.47
CA LYS A 580 22.50 -4.11 1.82
C LYS A 580 23.74 -3.34 2.31
N PRO A 581 24.78 -4.02 2.83
CA PRO A 581 25.96 -3.35 3.34
C PRO A 581 26.63 -2.50 2.26
N GLY A 582 26.89 -1.23 2.58
CA GLY A 582 27.65 -0.34 1.70
C GLY A 582 26.86 0.28 0.55
N VAL A 583 25.51 0.22 0.56
CA VAL A 583 24.68 1.04 -0.35
C VAL A 583 24.83 2.51 0.02
N ILE A 584 25.26 3.31 -0.96
CA ILE A 584 25.55 4.72 -0.80
C ILE A 584 24.93 5.51 -1.96
N LEU A 585 24.36 6.66 -1.62
CA LEU A 585 23.95 7.70 -2.56
C LEU A 585 25.13 8.65 -2.82
N TYR A 586 25.45 8.85 -4.08
CA TYR A 586 26.47 9.76 -4.57
C TYR A 586 25.82 10.89 -5.37
N GLN A 587 26.28 12.12 -5.16
CA GLN A 587 26.05 13.21 -6.11
C GLN A 587 27.32 13.38 -6.95
N LEU A 588 27.17 13.23 -8.26
CA LEU A 588 28.25 13.29 -9.24
C LEU A 588 28.05 14.45 -10.21
N THR A 589 29.15 14.94 -10.77
CA THR A 589 29.17 15.90 -11.88
C THR A 589 30.15 15.47 -12.95
N LEU A 590 29.80 15.69 -14.21
CA LEU A 590 30.75 15.63 -15.33
C LEU A 590 31.19 17.07 -15.63
N PRO A 591 32.46 17.45 -15.37
CA PRO A 591 32.92 18.83 -15.47
C PRO A 591 32.94 19.42 -16.89
#